data_AF-A0A8H6Z771-F1
#
_entry.id   AF-A0A8H6Z771-F1
#
_cell.length_a   1.000
_cell.length_b   1.000
_cell.length_c   1.000
_cell.angle_alpha   90.00
_cell.angle_beta   90.00
_cell.angle_gamma   90.00
#
_symmetry.space_group_name_H-M   'P 1'
#
loop_
_entity.id
_entity.type
_entity.pdbx_description
1 polymer ?
#
loop_
_entity_poly.entity_id
_entity_poly.type
_entity_poly.pdbx_seq_one_letter_code
_entity_poly.pdbx_strand_id
1 'polypeptide(L)'
;MRGLGLKLQELAPTLWGVLAAASTTQSLTFEVPEMRRDRSLVFTTVCAMMSILRSQKANNFQAIIALFLLGSGASKREIEVFAHAGISLSYKLGMNYLDTLSHKGALQFRAVWRVFMC
;
A
#
# COMPACT_ATOMS: atom_id res chain seq x y z
N MET A 1 14.58 11.93 -9.02
CA MET A 1 14.05 10.59 -9.35
C MET A 1 13.59 10.49 -10.82
N ARG A 2 14.36 10.99 -11.80
CA ARG A 2 14.00 10.84 -13.23
C ARG A 2 14.68 9.59 -13.79
N GLY A 3 13.91 8.68 -14.40
CA GLY A 3 14.43 7.50 -15.09
C GLY A 3 14.29 6.15 -14.36
N LEU A 4 13.80 6.12 -13.12
CA LEU A 4 13.60 4.84 -12.39
C LEU A 4 12.51 3.98 -13.03
N GLY A 5 11.44 4.60 -13.52
CA GLY A 5 10.33 3.90 -14.18
C GLY A 5 10.77 3.12 -15.41
N LEU A 6 11.65 3.69 -16.25
CA LEU A 6 12.19 3.01 -17.44
C LEU A 6 13.06 1.82 -17.04
N LYS A 7 13.96 1.98 -16.07
CA LYS A 7 14.81 0.88 -15.56
C LYS A 7 14.01 -0.25 -14.92
N LEU A 8 12.95 0.08 -14.18
CA LEU A 8 12.09 -0.93 -13.56
C LEU A 8 11.22 -1.65 -14.61
N GLN A 9 10.81 -0.96 -15.68
CA GLN A 9 10.12 -1.57 -16.82
C GLN A 9 11.01 -2.58 -17.54
N GLU A 10 12.31 -2.29 -17.71
CA GLU A 10 13.28 -3.24 -18.27
C GLU A 10 13.50 -4.47 -17.37
N LEU A 11 13.56 -4.28 -16.05
CA LEU A 11 13.84 -5.35 -15.09
C LEU A 11 12.63 -6.24 -14.76
N ALA A 12 11.41 -5.71 -14.88
CA ALA A 12 10.18 -6.43 -14.54
C ALA A 12 9.05 -6.14 -15.54
N PRO A 13 9.21 -6.53 -16.82
CA PRO A 13 8.30 -6.16 -17.91
C PRO A 13 6.89 -6.74 -17.73
N THR A 14 6.78 -7.95 -17.18
CA THR A 14 5.49 -8.62 -16.93
C THR A 14 4.68 -7.92 -15.84
N LEU A 15 5.35 -7.53 -14.75
CA LEU A 15 4.72 -6.80 -13.65
C LEU A 15 4.31 -5.39 -14.07
N TRP A 16 5.15 -4.72 -14.88
CA TRP A 16 4.80 -3.46 -15.53
C TRP A 16 3.55 -3.60 -16.39
N GLY A 17 3.49 -4.62 -17.25
CA GLY A 17 2.35 -4.87 -18.13
C GLY A 17 1.05 -5.07 -17.35
N VAL A 18 1.07 -5.90 -16.30
CA VAL A 18 -0.09 -6.17 -15.44
C VAL A 18 -0.56 -4.92 -14.71
N LEU A 19 0.36 -4.17 -14.09
CA LEU A 19 0.01 -2.96 -13.34
C LEU A 19 -0.43 -1.81 -14.27
N ALA A 20 0.20 -1.67 -15.44
CA ALA A 20 -0.20 -0.70 -16.45
C ALA A 20 -1.60 -1.00 -16.98
N ALA A 21 -1.90 -2.26 -17.29
CA ALA A 21 -3.21 -2.71 -17.73
C ALA A 21 -4.28 -2.52 -16.64
N ALA A 22 -3.98 -2.90 -15.40
CA ALA A 22 -4.89 -2.74 -14.25
C ALA A 22 -5.14 -1.27 -13.88
N SER A 23 -4.18 -0.38 -14.17
CA SER A 23 -4.33 1.07 -13.95
C SER A 23 -5.11 1.80 -15.05
N THR A 24 -5.41 1.13 -16.16
CA THR A 24 -6.31 1.64 -17.20
C THR A 24 -7.74 1.37 -16.79
N THR A 25 -8.39 2.34 -16.16
CA THR A 25 -9.84 2.41 -16.17
C THR A 25 -10.24 2.70 -17.62
N GLN A 26 -10.86 1.73 -18.29
CA GLN A 26 -11.47 1.95 -19.59
C GLN A 26 -12.74 2.79 -19.34
N SER A 27 -12.57 4.10 -19.25
CA SER A 27 -13.68 5.06 -19.18
C SER A 27 -14.35 5.11 -20.54
N LEU A 28 -15.34 4.23 -20.72
CA LEU A 28 -16.39 4.34 -21.72
C LEU A 28 -17.33 5.48 -21.33
N THR A 29 -16.86 6.73 -21.28
CA THR A 29 -17.75 7.90 -21.29
C THR A 29 -16.98 9.20 -21.51
N PHE A 30 -17.64 10.05 -22.28
CA PHE A 30 -17.29 11.37 -22.77
C PHE A 30 -16.80 12.34 -21.67
N GLU A 31 -15.70 13.03 -21.98
CA GLU A 31 -15.26 14.35 -21.48
C GLU A 31 -15.16 14.60 -19.95
N VAL A 32 -13.99 14.27 -19.39
CA VAL A 32 -13.33 15.08 -18.32
C VAL A 32 -11.83 15.02 -18.60
N PRO A 33 -11.05 16.13 -18.50
CA PRO A 33 -9.60 16.06 -18.57
C PRO A 33 -9.08 15.40 -17.29
N GLU A 34 -9.15 14.07 -17.24
CA GLU A 34 -8.65 13.30 -16.12
C GLU A 34 -7.15 13.56 -15.98
N MET A 35 -6.78 14.01 -14.79
CA MET A 35 -5.41 14.09 -14.29
C MET A 35 -4.80 12.69 -14.40
N ARG A 36 -4.24 12.39 -15.58
CA ARG A 36 -3.68 11.10 -15.97
C ARG A 36 -2.59 10.77 -14.95
N ARG A 37 -2.92 9.95 -13.94
CA ARG A 37 -1.95 9.48 -12.94
C ARG A 37 -0.73 8.98 -13.69
N ASP A 38 0.40 9.63 -13.48
CA ASP A 38 1.64 9.30 -14.17
C ASP A 38 1.98 7.84 -13.85
N ARG A 39 1.83 6.98 -14.86
CA ARG A 39 1.98 5.53 -14.75
C ARG A 39 3.35 5.16 -14.23
N SER A 40 4.36 5.95 -14.60
CA SER A 40 5.73 5.77 -14.12
C SER A 40 5.83 6.04 -12.61
N LEU A 41 5.06 6.98 -12.09
CA LEU A 41 5.06 7.38 -10.69
C LEU A 41 4.35 6.35 -9.82
N VAL A 42 3.19 5.84 -10.25
CA VAL A 42 2.47 4.76 -9.55
C VAL A 42 3.33 3.52 -9.47
N PHE A 43 3.93 3.09 -10.58
CA PHE A 43 4.80 1.91 -10.60
C PHE A 43 6.08 2.10 -9.79
N THR A 44 6.73 3.27 -9.91
CA THR A 44 7.89 3.62 -9.09
C THR A 44 7.55 3.57 -7.60
N THR A 45 6.34 3.99 -7.22
CA THR A 45 5.87 3.96 -5.84
C THR A 45 5.63 2.52 -5.37
N VAL A 46 4.99 1.68 -6.19
CA VAL A 46 4.77 0.25 -5.90
C VAL A 46 6.11 -0.49 -5.77
N CYS A 47 7.06 -0.24 -6.67
CA CYS A 47 8.39 -0.83 -6.61
C CYS A 47 9.21 -0.31 -5.42
N ALA A 48 9.11 0.97 -5.07
CA ALA A 48 9.74 1.54 -3.88
C ALA A 48 9.15 0.93 -2.60
N MET A 49 7.83 0.76 -2.54
CA MET A 49 7.15 0.04 -1.46
C MET A 49 7.68 -1.40 -1.36
N MET A 50 7.68 -2.17 -2.45
CA MET A 50 8.23 -3.54 -2.45
C MET A 50 9.71 -3.59 -2.03
N SER A 51 10.52 -2.61 -2.43
CA SER A 51 11.96 -2.56 -2.15
C SER A 51 12.28 -2.19 -0.69
N ILE A 52 11.56 -1.21 -0.12
CA ILE A 52 11.62 -0.86 1.31
C ILE A 52 11.21 -2.07 2.17
N LEU A 53 10.24 -2.83 1.69
CA LEU A 53 9.65 -3.95 2.42
C LEU A 53 10.44 -5.25 2.29
N ARG A 54 11.42 -5.32 1.40
CA ARG A 54 12.40 -6.40 1.32
C ARG A 54 13.49 -6.30 2.40
N SER A 55 13.61 -5.14 3.07
CA SER A 55 14.53 -4.89 4.20
C SER A 55 13.93 -5.26 5.57
N GLN A 56 12.65 -5.63 5.66
CA GLN A 56 11.94 -5.96 6.89
C GLN A 56 11.12 -7.23 6.66
N LYS A 57 11.12 -8.17 7.61
CA LYS A 57 10.44 -9.49 7.52
C LYS A 57 9.11 -9.42 6.73
N ALA A 58 8.95 -10.30 5.74
CA ALA A 58 7.85 -10.34 4.75
C ALA A 58 6.41 -10.20 5.30
N ASN A 59 6.19 -10.40 6.61
CA ASN A 59 4.91 -10.21 7.28
C ASN A 59 4.52 -8.71 7.43
N ASN A 60 5.51 -7.80 7.56
CA ASN A 60 5.23 -6.37 7.69
C ASN A 60 4.75 -5.73 6.37
N PHE A 61 5.09 -6.33 5.23
CA PHE A 61 4.61 -5.89 3.91
C PHE A 61 3.08 -5.95 3.81
N GLN A 62 2.53 -7.13 4.07
CA GLN A 62 1.10 -7.38 4.00
C GLN A 62 0.34 -6.51 5.02
N ALA A 63 0.94 -6.27 6.20
CA ALA A 63 0.36 -5.40 7.22
C ALA A 63 0.30 -3.93 6.79
N ILE A 64 1.35 -3.42 6.14
CA ILE A 64 1.39 -2.03 5.64
C ILE A 64 0.39 -1.84 4.49
N ILE A 65 0.33 -2.78 3.55
CA ILE A 65 -0.67 -2.75 2.47
C ILE A 65 -2.10 -2.79 3.05
N ALA A 66 -2.35 -3.68 4.02
CA ALA A 66 -3.66 -3.79 4.67
C ALA A 66 -4.06 -2.50 5.39
N LEU A 67 -3.14 -1.88 6.15
CA LEU A 67 -3.37 -0.60 6.83
C LEU A 67 -3.62 0.54 5.84
N PHE A 68 -2.88 0.57 4.72
CA PHE A 68 -3.09 1.55 3.66
C PHE A 68 -4.49 1.43 3.07
N LEU A 69 -4.93 0.22 2.71
CA LEU A 69 -6.25 -0.04 2.16
C LEU A 69 -7.37 0.31 3.15
N LEU A 70 -7.18 -0.03 4.44
CA LEU A 70 -8.08 0.35 5.53
C LEU A 70 -8.22 1.89 5.62
N GLY A 71 -7.09 2.60 5.67
CA GLY A 71 -7.05 4.05 5.82
C GLY A 71 -7.57 4.79 4.59
N SER A 72 -7.46 4.18 3.39
CA SER A 72 -8.03 4.73 2.16
C SER A 72 -9.54 4.46 2.01
N GLY A 73 -10.16 3.76 2.95
CA GLY A 73 -11.59 3.43 2.89
C GLY A 73 -11.94 2.34 1.87
N ALA A 74 -10.99 1.47 1.52
CA ALA A 74 -11.26 0.35 0.61
C ALA A 74 -12.32 -0.58 1.23
N SER A 75 -13.19 -1.12 0.39
CA SER A 75 -14.24 -2.03 0.85
C SER A 75 -13.62 -3.34 1.35
N LYS A 76 -14.30 -3.99 2.31
CA LYS A 76 -13.91 -5.30 2.82
C LYS A 76 -13.67 -6.31 1.70
N ARG A 77 -14.49 -6.29 0.65
CA ARG A 77 -14.38 -7.19 -0.50
C ARG A 77 -13.08 -6.96 -1.28
N GLU A 78 -12.70 -5.71 -1.55
CA GLU A 78 -11.46 -5.38 -2.25
C GLU A 78 -10.24 -5.86 -1.44
N ILE A 79 -10.25 -5.62 -0.12
CA ILE A 79 -9.16 -6.05 0.77
C ILE A 79 -9.01 -7.57 0.78
N GLU A 80 -10.11 -8.33 0.80
CA GLU A 80 -10.06 -9.80 0.73
C GLU A 80 -9.51 -10.33 -0.60
N VAL A 81 -9.74 -9.62 -1.73
CA VAL A 81 -9.11 -9.98 -3.02
C VAL A 81 -7.59 -9.85 -2.95
N PHE A 82 -7.09 -8.73 -2.40
CA PHE A 82 -5.65 -8.55 -2.19
C PHE A 82 -5.06 -9.53 -1.18
N ALA A 83 -5.84 -9.92 -0.17
CA ALA A 83 -5.42 -10.92 0.81
C ALA A 83 -5.30 -12.31 0.18
N HIS A 84 -6.27 -12.71 -0.63
CA HIS A 84 -6.23 -13.99 -1.35
C HIS A 84 -5.09 -14.06 -2.38
N ALA A 85 -4.70 -12.91 -2.95
CA ALA A 85 -3.53 -12.81 -3.82
C ALA A 85 -2.18 -12.83 -3.05
N GLY A 86 -2.21 -12.87 -1.71
CA GLY A 86 -1.01 -12.83 -0.86
C GLY A 86 -0.34 -11.45 -0.78
N ILE A 87 -1.03 -10.39 -1.22
CA ILE A 87 -0.50 -9.02 -1.30
C ILE A 87 -0.82 -8.22 -0.02
N SER A 88 -1.93 -8.53 0.63
CA SER A 88 -2.42 -7.84 1.85
C SER A 88 -2.70 -8.86 2.96
N LEU A 89 -2.81 -8.39 4.20
CA LEU A 89 -3.54 -9.14 5.23
C LEU A 89 -5.04 -9.14 4.90
N SER A 90 -5.76 -10.15 5.40
CA SER A 90 -7.22 -10.13 5.40
C SER A 90 -7.75 -8.94 6.20
N TYR A 91 -8.97 -8.51 5.90
CA TYR A 91 -9.57 -7.33 6.55
C TYR A 91 -9.55 -7.46 8.07
N LYS A 92 -9.88 -8.66 8.57
CA LYS A 92 -9.89 -8.97 10.00
C LYS A 92 -8.50 -8.87 10.63
N LEU A 93 -7.48 -9.42 9.96
CA LEU A 93 -6.10 -9.36 10.44
C LEU A 93 -5.56 -7.92 10.41
N GLY A 94 -5.90 -7.14 9.38
CA GLY A 94 -5.57 -5.72 9.28
C GLY A 94 -6.15 -4.90 10.44
N MET A 95 -7.44 -5.09 10.76
CA MET A 95 -8.07 -4.42 11.91
C MET A 95 -7.44 -4.82 13.25
N ASN A 96 -7.22 -6.11 13.48
CA ASN A 96 -6.55 -6.57 14.70
C ASN A 96 -5.13 -5.99 14.84
N TYR A 97 -4.41 -5.85 13.72
CA TYR A 97 -3.09 -5.25 13.69
C TYR A 97 -3.16 -3.76 14.05
N LEU A 98 -4.15 -3.03 13.50
CA LEU A 98 -4.41 -1.62 13.83
C LEU A 98 -4.74 -1.42 15.31
N ASP A 99 -5.62 -2.25 15.89
CA ASP A 99 -5.99 -2.20 17.30
C ASP A 99 -4.77 -2.44 18.20
N THR A 100 -3.97 -3.45 17.86
CA THR A 100 -2.73 -3.77 18.59
C THR A 100 -1.75 -2.59 18.53
N LEU A 101 -1.58 -1.98 17.37
CA LEU A 101 -0.69 -0.84 17.17
C LEU A 101 -1.18 0.38 17.98
N SER A 102 -2.48 0.64 17.94
CA SER A 102 -3.12 1.75 18.66
C SER A 102 -2.97 1.58 20.18
N HIS A 103 -3.18 0.37 20.68
CA HIS A 103 -3.00 0.08 22.11
C HIS A 103 -1.55 0.25 22.56
N LYS A 104 -0.58 -0.27 21.77
CA LYS A 104 0.85 -0.08 22.05
C LYS A 104 1.25 1.40 22.02
N GLY A 105 0.78 2.15 21.03
CA GLY A 105 1.01 3.59 20.92
C GLY A 105 0.45 4.36 22.12
N ALA A 106 -0.76 4.05 22.56
CA ALA A 106 -1.37 4.66 23.73
C ALA A 106 -0.58 4.37 25.02
N LEU A 107 -0.09 3.13 25.20
CA LEU A 107 0.74 2.77 26.35
C LEU A 107 2.08 3.51 26.34
N GLN A 108 2.75 3.59 25.18
CA GLN A 108 3.99 4.36 25.04
C GLN A 108 3.76 5.84 25.34
N PHE A 109 2.70 6.43 24.79
CA PHE A 109 2.37 7.83 25.05
C PHE A 109 2.11 8.09 26.53
N ARG A 110 1.36 7.21 27.22
CA ARG A 110 1.15 7.29 28.67
C ARG A 110 2.43 7.14 29.48
N ALA A 111 3.38 6.32 29.02
CA ALA A 111 4.67 6.17 29.67
C ALA A 111 5.50 7.45 29.54
N VAL A 112 5.58 8.01 28.33
CA VAL A 112 6.26 9.29 28.07
C VAL A 112 5.62 10.42 28.88
N TRP A 113 4.29 10.51 28.88
CA TRP A 113 3.57 11.53 29.64
C TRP A 113 3.91 11.49 31.13
N ARG A 114 3.96 10.29 31.73
CA ARG A 114 4.34 10.13 33.15
C ARG A 114 5.78 10.50 33.45
N VAL A 115 6.69 10.46 32.48
CA VAL A 115 8.10 10.84 32.68
C VAL A 115 8.30 12.36 32.64
N PHE A 116 7.47 13.07 31.89
CA PHE A 116 7.63 14.52 31.68
C PHE A 116 6.67 15.38 32.49
N MET A 117 5.56 14.83 32.99
CA MET A 117 4.50 15.56 33.69
C MET A 117 4.20 15.04 35.10
N CYS A 118 4.87 13.97 35.55
CA CYS A 118 4.86 13.46 36.92
C CYS A 118 6.30 13.18 37.36
#